data_AF-A0A2H6FBV6-F1
#
_entry.id   AF-A0A2H6FBV6-F1
#
_cell.length_a   1.000
_cell.length_b   1.000
_cell.length_c   1.000
_cell.angle_alpha   90.00
_cell.angle_beta   90.00
_cell.angle_gamma   90.00
#
_symmetry.space_group_name_H-M   'P 1'
#
loop_
_entity.id
_entity.type
_entity.pdbx_description
1 polymer ?
#
loop_
_entity_poly.entity_id
_entity_poly.type
_entity_poly.pdbx_seq_one_letter_code
_entity_poly.pdbx_strand_id
1 'polypeptide(L)'
;MRIWVKFLIILYVSLCFGIYAEASGCGNCHGTPPGDRSHRIHSGLDLMHAAYGDTGYTQQYAPSAPHSYGFNCGNCHPLNSAKHRNGVVDIELSNKGAGGLRALNSNRAEFDSKKKRCSGVYCHSDGERGRNLRYVRSPRWNGKERRSRCQECHGSPPVYESTKERPNGHFNAARSYGHLLGIHWDSVNGHTKESFKYNTATQMGCTTCHFETVRRDTDMTFVDTKTGLFTCVRCHEMRDGDIYNYSVHVNGKVDLAFEPVNVRSKAQMMYLPEGWKRKGLKGKIESYDEAMVALTQIKYDFMDRSCSNVSCHLQPGKVFWYDKINCADCHVNFGAAGQNKRR
;
A
#
# COMPACT_ATOMS: atom_id res chain seq x y z
N MET A 1 -82.11 35.18 29.01
CA MET A 1 -81.65 35.91 27.82
C MET A 1 -80.12 35.75 27.74
N ARG A 2 -79.59 35.15 26.65
CA ARG A 2 -78.30 35.42 25.98
C ARG A 2 -77.14 35.95 26.87
N ILE A 3 -75.92 35.39 26.96
CA ILE A 3 -75.00 34.83 25.96
C ILE A 3 -73.78 34.22 26.72
N TRP A 4 -73.10 33.30 26.04
CA TRP A 4 -71.92 32.53 26.40
C TRP A 4 -70.61 33.33 26.42
N VAL A 5 -69.63 32.91 27.24
CA VAL A 5 -68.23 32.75 26.79
C VAL A 5 -67.59 31.55 27.51
N LYS A 6 -67.26 30.50 26.73
CA LYS A 6 -66.43 29.37 27.15
C LYS A 6 -64.96 29.77 27.06
N PHE A 7 -64.21 29.65 28.14
CA PHE A 7 -62.74 29.64 28.08
C PHE A 7 -62.26 28.21 27.86
N LEU A 8 -61.68 27.98 26.68
CA LEU A 8 -61.02 26.76 26.27
C LEU A 8 -59.61 26.76 26.87
N ILE A 9 -59.39 25.99 27.94
CA ILE A 9 -58.03 25.67 28.41
C ILE A 9 -57.51 24.54 27.52
N ILE A 10 -56.62 24.89 26.59
CA ILE A 10 -55.84 23.92 25.82
C ILE A 10 -54.78 23.35 26.78
N LEU A 11 -55.05 22.14 27.29
CA LEU A 11 -54.01 21.31 27.89
C LEU A 11 -53.05 20.90 26.76
N TYR A 12 -51.88 21.53 26.70
CA TYR A 12 -50.74 20.97 25.98
C TYR A 12 -50.31 19.71 26.74
N VAL A 13 -50.86 18.56 26.33
CA VAL A 13 -50.25 17.26 26.62
C VAL A 13 -48.97 17.23 25.80
N SER A 14 -47.89 17.72 26.39
CA SER A 14 -46.55 17.46 25.90
C SER A 14 -46.32 15.97 26.08
N LEU A 15 -46.66 15.20 25.05
CA LEU A 15 -46.15 13.85 24.84
C LEU A 15 -44.63 13.98 24.83
N CYS A 16 -44.03 13.84 26.01
CA CYS A 16 -42.66 13.35 26.12
C CYS A 16 -42.70 11.92 25.56
N PHE A 17 -42.64 11.81 24.24
CA PHE A 17 -41.95 10.69 23.63
C PHE A 17 -40.53 10.78 24.20
N GLY A 18 -40.32 10.06 25.30
CA GLY A 18 -39.01 9.77 25.82
C GLY A 18 -38.21 9.29 24.64
N ILE A 19 -37.17 10.06 24.33
CA ILE A 19 -36.08 9.69 23.45
C ILE A 19 -35.60 8.34 23.98
N TYR A 20 -36.06 7.23 23.38
CA TYR A 20 -35.46 5.94 23.65
C TYR A 20 -34.03 6.06 23.18
N ALA A 21 -33.14 5.91 24.15
CA ALA A 21 -31.71 6.08 24.03
C ALA A 21 -31.17 5.54 22.71
N GLU A 22 -30.39 6.39 22.08
CA GLU A 22 -29.53 6.09 20.95
C GLU A 22 -28.75 4.79 21.18
N ALA A 23 -28.54 4.06 20.09
CA ALA A 23 -27.73 2.85 19.95
C ALA A 23 -26.96 2.40 21.20
N SER A 24 -27.42 1.30 21.81
CA SER A 24 -26.71 0.55 22.84
C SER A 24 -25.32 0.12 22.37
N GLY A 25 -24.30 0.93 22.64
CA GLY A 25 -22.90 0.63 22.31
C GLY A 25 -22.33 -0.51 23.17
N CYS A 26 -21.25 -1.15 22.68
CA CYS A 26 -20.57 -2.26 23.38
C CYS A 26 -20.14 -1.93 24.82
N GLY A 27 -19.89 -0.63 25.09
CA GLY A 27 -19.47 -0.07 26.38
C GLY A 27 -20.42 -0.34 27.55
N ASN A 28 -21.68 -0.67 27.26
CA ASN A 28 -22.71 -0.86 28.29
C ASN A 28 -22.55 -2.16 29.08
N CYS A 29 -21.89 -3.18 28.52
CA CYS A 29 -21.64 -4.45 29.21
C CYS A 29 -20.18 -4.58 29.65
N HIS A 30 -19.24 -4.14 28.83
CA HIS A 30 -17.80 -4.15 29.12
C HIS A 30 -17.11 -3.00 28.37
N GLY A 31 -15.88 -2.65 28.76
CA GLY A 31 -15.10 -1.67 27.98
C GLY A 31 -14.94 -2.09 26.51
N THR A 32 -14.90 -1.13 25.59
CA THR A 32 -14.71 -1.39 24.16
C THR A 32 -13.29 -1.03 23.76
N PRO A 33 -12.47 -1.99 23.26
CA PRO A 33 -12.63 -3.44 23.37
C PRO A 33 -12.36 -3.93 24.80
N PRO A 34 -12.87 -5.11 25.18
CA PRO A 34 -12.62 -5.67 26.50
C PRO A 34 -11.15 -6.11 26.61
N GLY A 35 -10.42 -5.62 27.60
CA GLY A 35 -9.08 -6.11 27.93
C GLY A 35 -7.98 -5.04 28.01
N ASP A 36 -6.73 -5.50 27.94
CA ASP A 36 -5.54 -4.71 28.23
C ASP A 36 -5.10 -3.81 27.05
N ARG A 37 -3.94 -3.14 27.21
CA ARG A 37 -3.34 -2.27 26.19
C ARG A 37 -3.13 -2.98 24.83
N SER A 38 -3.13 -4.30 24.75
CA SER A 38 -2.84 -5.07 23.55
C SER A 38 -4.00 -5.06 22.54
N HIS A 39 -5.26 -5.06 23.00
CA HIS A 39 -6.40 -4.94 22.07
C HIS A 39 -6.39 -3.60 21.33
N ARG A 40 -5.89 -2.52 21.96
CA ARG A 40 -5.76 -1.20 21.32
C ARG A 40 -4.73 -1.15 20.20
N ILE A 41 -3.83 -2.14 20.11
CA ILE A 41 -2.90 -2.25 18.98
C ILE A 41 -3.66 -2.57 17.68
N HIS A 42 -4.75 -3.35 17.79
CA HIS A 42 -5.52 -3.88 16.65
C HIS A 42 -6.91 -3.25 16.48
N SER A 43 -7.48 -2.63 17.50
CA SER A 43 -8.78 -1.93 17.41
C SER A 43 -8.63 -0.44 17.11
N GLY A 44 -7.40 0.07 17.13
CA GLY A 44 -7.13 1.49 16.92
C GLY A 44 -7.58 2.36 18.08
N LEU A 45 -7.54 3.67 17.83
CA LEU A 45 -8.02 4.69 18.78
C LEU A 45 -9.51 4.99 18.59
N ASP A 46 -10.07 4.67 17.44
CA ASP A 46 -11.49 4.85 17.16
C ASP A 46 -12.31 3.62 17.57
N LEU A 47 -12.80 3.69 18.80
CA LEU A 47 -13.57 2.63 19.44
C LEU A 47 -15.08 2.89 19.31
N MET A 48 -15.49 4.05 18.80
CA MET A 48 -16.89 4.39 18.60
C MET A 48 -17.47 3.64 17.40
N HIS A 49 -16.65 3.40 16.38
CA HIS A 49 -17.05 2.67 15.18
C HIS A 49 -16.69 1.18 15.23
N ALA A 50 -16.15 0.70 16.35
CA ALA A 50 -15.81 -0.71 16.53
C ALA A 50 -17.08 -1.56 16.66
N ALA A 51 -17.22 -2.57 15.80
CA ALA A 51 -18.38 -3.45 15.78
C ALA A 51 -18.01 -4.93 15.99
N TYR A 52 -18.78 -5.63 16.83
CA TYR A 52 -18.71 -7.09 16.92
C TYR A 52 -19.34 -7.72 15.67
N GLY A 53 -18.69 -8.75 15.12
CA GLY A 53 -19.18 -9.47 13.95
C GLY A 53 -18.90 -8.80 12.60
N ASP A 54 -18.32 -7.60 12.60
CA ASP A 54 -17.85 -6.95 11.36
C ASP A 54 -16.38 -7.31 11.10
N THR A 55 -16.05 -7.63 9.85
CA THR A 55 -14.69 -7.92 9.37
C THR A 55 -14.02 -6.72 8.66
N GLY A 56 -14.66 -5.55 8.70
CA GLY A 56 -14.09 -4.29 8.24
C GLY A 56 -12.98 -3.74 9.13
N TYR A 57 -12.57 -2.51 8.84
CA TYR A 57 -11.49 -1.83 9.54
C TYR A 57 -11.96 -0.44 10.00
N THR A 58 -11.73 -0.11 11.26
CA THR A 58 -12.06 1.20 11.83
C THR A 58 -11.05 2.27 11.42
N GLN A 59 -9.89 1.88 10.87
CA GLN A 59 -8.86 2.82 10.44
C GLN A 59 -9.35 3.85 9.41
N GLN A 60 -10.41 3.55 8.64
CA GLN A 60 -11.00 4.51 7.70
C GLN A 60 -11.52 5.80 8.35
N TYR A 61 -11.88 5.74 9.63
CA TYR A 61 -12.38 6.89 10.39
C TYR A 61 -11.26 7.67 11.08
N ALA A 62 -10.05 7.10 11.14
CA ALA A 62 -8.85 7.73 11.71
C ALA A 62 -7.61 7.49 10.83
N PRO A 63 -7.64 7.85 9.53
CA PRO A 63 -6.65 7.40 8.53
C PRO A 63 -5.20 7.78 8.86
N SER A 64 -5.00 8.92 9.53
CA SER A 64 -3.68 9.45 9.90
C SER A 64 -3.29 9.17 11.34
N ALA A 65 -4.05 8.37 12.11
CA ALA A 65 -3.70 8.03 13.48
C ALA A 65 -2.41 7.18 13.49
N PRO A 66 -1.27 7.71 13.99
CA PRO A 66 -0.01 7.01 13.89
C PRO A 66 0.04 5.82 14.85
N HIS A 67 0.66 4.73 14.39
CA HIS A 67 1.04 3.57 15.20
C HIS A 67 -0.09 2.68 15.75
N SER A 68 -1.30 2.77 15.20
CA SER A 68 -2.36 1.80 15.47
C SER A 68 -3.05 1.41 14.18
N TYR A 69 -3.26 0.11 13.97
CA TYR A 69 -4.21 -0.36 12.98
C TYR A 69 -5.56 -0.58 13.65
N GLY A 70 -6.61 0.02 13.10
CA GLY A 70 -7.97 -0.13 13.58
C GLY A 70 -8.74 -1.19 12.80
N PHE A 71 -9.11 -2.28 13.47
CA PHE A 71 -9.89 -3.39 12.93
C PHE A 71 -11.16 -3.63 13.75
N ASN A 72 -12.25 -4.01 13.07
CA ASN A 72 -13.45 -4.50 13.74
C ASN A 72 -13.22 -5.88 14.36
N CYS A 73 -13.96 -6.18 15.44
CA CYS A 73 -13.73 -7.36 16.27
C CYS A 73 -13.92 -8.67 15.51
N GLY A 74 -14.75 -8.69 14.45
CA GLY A 74 -14.96 -9.86 13.61
C GLY A 74 -13.73 -10.28 12.80
N ASN A 75 -12.65 -9.49 12.77
CA ASN A 75 -11.37 -9.94 12.22
C ASN A 75 -10.68 -11.01 13.09
N CYS A 76 -11.00 -11.07 14.39
CA CYS A 76 -10.37 -12.00 15.34
C CYS A 76 -11.38 -12.91 16.04
N HIS A 77 -12.59 -12.42 16.26
CA HIS A 77 -13.63 -13.13 16.97
C HIS A 77 -14.65 -13.75 16.01
N PRO A 78 -15.42 -14.76 16.45
CA PRO A 78 -16.50 -15.32 15.65
C PRO A 78 -17.51 -14.26 15.20
N LEU A 79 -18.06 -14.42 14.00
CA LEU A 79 -19.10 -13.51 13.48
C LEU A 79 -20.47 -13.75 14.14
N ASN A 80 -20.65 -14.92 14.77
CA ASN A 80 -21.88 -15.27 15.46
C ASN A 80 -21.99 -14.53 16.80
N SER A 81 -23.02 -13.69 16.94
CA SER A 81 -23.31 -12.93 18.17
C SER A 81 -23.67 -13.80 19.37
N ALA A 82 -24.11 -15.05 19.16
CA ALA A 82 -24.32 -16.00 20.26
C ALA A 82 -23.00 -16.37 20.95
N LYS A 83 -21.90 -16.47 20.20
CA LYS A 83 -20.56 -16.72 20.76
C LYS A 83 -19.98 -15.50 21.48
N HIS A 84 -20.50 -14.30 21.24
CA HIS A 84 -20.09 -13.11 21.99
C HIS A 84 -20.54 -13.17 23.46
N ARG A 85 -21.66 -13.84 23.74
CA ARG A 85 -22.37 -13.81 25.03
C ARG A 85 -22.35 -15.15 25.77
N ASN A 86 -21.51 -16.09 25.33
CA ASN A 86 -21.41 -17.42 25.94
C ASN A 86 -20.47 -17.47 27.16
N GLY A 87 -19.90 -16.33 27.57
CA GLY A 87 -18.96 -16.24 28.69
C GLY A 87 -17.53 -16.67 28.34
N VAL A 88 -17.22 -16.95 27.07
CA VAL A 88 -15.91 -17.40 26.59
C VAL A 88 -15.36 -16.40 25.57
N VAL A 89 -14.07 -16.08 25.68
CA VAL A 89 -13.37 -15.27 24.66
C VAL A 89 -12.94 -16.21 23.53
N ASP A 90 -13.83 -16.38 22.56
CA ASP A 90 -13.57 -17.20 21.39
C ASP A 90 -12.72 -16.46 20.35
N ILE A 91 -11.68 -17.11 19.81
CA ILE A 91 -10.90 -16.60 18.69
C ILE A 91 -11.17 -17.49 17.48
N GLU A 92 -11.53 -16.86 16.35
CA GLU A 92 -11.80 -17.54 15.10
C GLU A 92 -11.19 -16.70 13.98
N LEU A 93 -10.04 -17.13 13.44
CA LEU A 93 -9.29 -16.36 12.45
C LEU A 93 -9.56 -16.81 11.01
N SER A 94 -10.01 -18.05 10.82
CA SER A 94 -10.40 -18.58 9.51
C SER A 94 -11.91 -18.86 9.49
N ASN A 95 -12.65 -18.25 8.56
CA ASN A 95 -14.06 -18.57 8.31
C ASN A 95 -14.39 -18.35 6.82
N LYS A 96 -14.98 -19.36 6.17
CA LYS A 96 -15.29 -19.33 4.74
C LYS A 96 -16.33 -18.27 4.35
N GLY A 97 -17.12 -17.75 5.30
CA GLY A 97 -18.09 -16.67 5.09
C GLY A 97 -17.59 -15.28 5.49
N ALA A 98 -16.33 -15.15 5.93
CA ALA A 98 -15.78 -13.85 6.30
C ALA A 98 -15.46 -13.01 5.05
N GLY A 99 -15.74 -11.71 5.09
CA GLY A 99 -15.31 -10.74 4.08
C GLY A 99 -14.02 -10.01 4.49
N GLY A 100 -13.58 -9.06 3.66
CA GLY A 100 -12.46 -8.16 3.99
C GLY A 100 -11.12 -8.88 4.20
N LEU A 101 -10.32 -8.37 5.14
CA LEU A 101 -8.98 -8.90 5.45
C LEU A 101 -9.02 -10.36 5.95
N ARG A 102 -10.03 -10.70 6.75
CA ARG A 102 -10.18 -12.06 7.28
C ARG A 102 -10.41 -13.11 6.18
N ALA A 103 -10.99 -12.72 5.04
CA ALA A 103 -11.13 -13.59 3.87
C ALA A 103 -9.78 -14.00 3.25
N LEU A 104 -8.73 -13.20 3.49
CA LEU A 104 -7.38 -13.42 2.98
C LEU A 104 -6.52 -14.28 3.92
N ASN A 105 -7.03 -14.61 5.11
CA ASN A 105 -6.35 -15.50 6.04
C ASN A 105 -6.26 -16.92 5.49
N SER A 106 -5.25 -17.66 5.96
CA SER A 106 -5.14 -19.07 5.71
C SER A 106 -6.36 -19.80 6.29
N ASN A 107 -6.77 -20.90 5.65
CA ASN A 107 -7.74 -21.82 6.25
C ASN A 107 -7.20 -22.53 7.51
N ARG A 108 -5.92 -22.35 7.84
CA ARG A 108 -5.26 -22.81 9.08
C ARG A 108 -4.85 -21.65 9.99
N ALA A 109 -5.42 -20.46 9.80
CA ALA A 109 -5.09 -19.32 10.64
C ALA A 109 -5.51 -19.58 12.09
N GLU A 110 -4.60 -19.36 13.03
CA GLU A 110 -4.81 -19.67 14.44
C GLU A 110 -4.09 -18.69 15.37
N PHE A 111 -4.55 -18.66 16.61
CA PHE A 111 -3.89 -17.95 17.71
C PHE A 111 -3.39 -18.96 18.73
N ASP A 112 -2.07 -19.03 18.90
CA ASP A 112 -1.43 -19.81 19.94
C ASP A 112 -1.49 -18.99 21.25
N SER A 113 -2.40 -19.37 22.15
CA SER A 113 -2.61 -18.69 23.43
C SER A 113 -1.41 -18.80 24.39
N LYS A 114 -0.60 -19.88 24.28
CA LYS A 114 0.59 -20.08 25.11
C LYS A 114 1.73 -19.18 24.63
N LYS A 115 1.98 -19.13 23.33
CA LYS A 115 3.00 -18.24 22.74
C LYS A 115 2.52 -16.80 22.62
N LYS A 116 1.21 -16.57 22.71
CA LYS A 116 0.51 -15.32 22.42
C LYS A 116 0.83 -14.81 21.02
N ARG A 117 0.63 -15.64 19.99
CA ARG A 117 1.04 -15.33 18.60
C ARG A 117 0.00 -15.80 17.60
N CYS A 118 -0.18 -15.03 16.54
CA CYS A 118 -1.02 -15.41 15.40
C CYS A 118 -0.18 -16.12 14.33
N SER A 119 -0.75 -17.08 13.62
CA SER A 119 -0.17 -17.66 12.41
C SER A 119 -1.23 -17.68 11.29
N GLY A 120 -0.79 -17.63 10.03
CA GLY A 120 -1.71 -17.67 8.89
C GLY A 120 -2.64 -16.47 8.75
N VAL A 121 -2.36 -15.34 9.42
CA VAL A 121 -3.17 -14.11 9.37
C VAL A 121 -2.60 -13.14 8.33
N TYR A 122 -3.44 -12.64 7.42
CA TYR A 122 -3.04 -11.78 6.31
C TYR A 122 -2.38 -10.47 6.75
N CYS A 123 -2.82 -9.86 7.85
CA CYS A 123 -2.18 -8.67 8.41
C CYS A 123 -0.71 -8.91 8.85
N HIS A 124 -0.33 -10.18 9.05
CA HIS A 124 1.05 -10.61 9.31
C HIS A 124 1.59 -11.40 8.12
N SER A 125 1.43 -10.87 6.92
CA SER A 125 1.95 -11.43 5.68
C SER A 125 2.80 -10.42 4.92
N ASP A 126 3.32 -10.82 3.77
CA ASP A 126 3.97 -9.95 2.80
C ASP A 126 3.01 -9.13 1.93
N GLY A 127 1.71 -9.20 2.20
CA GLY A 127 0.66 -8.47 1.48
C GLY A 127 0.38 -8.99 0.07
N GLU A 128 1.13 -9.99 -0.41
CA GLU A 128 0.88 -10.63 -1.70
C GLU A 128 -0.46 -11.39 -1.71
N ARG A 129 -0.85 -11.97 -2.85
CA ARG A 129 -2.12 -12.68 -2.99
C ARG A 129 -1.95 -14.04 -3.64
N GLY A 130 -2.94 -14.89 -3.40
CA GLY A 130 -3.03 -16.21 -4.01
C GLY A 130 -1.86 -17.10 -3.62
N ARG A 131 -1.21 -17.73 -4.60
CA ARG A 131 -0.15 -18.72 -4.37
C ARG A 131 1.17 -18.10 -3.87
N ASN A 132 1.34 -16.80 -4.00
CA ASN A 132 2.57 -16.11 -3.61
C ASN A 132 2.51 -15.48 -2.22
N LEU A 133 1.31 -15.47 -1.60
CA LEU A 133 1.11 -14.94 -0.25
C LEU A 133 1.98 -15.72 0.76
N ARG A 134 2.84 -15.01 1.49
CA ARG A 134 3.68 -15.58 2.55
C ARG A 134 3.33 -14.94 3.87
N TYR A 135 3.02 -15.78 4.86
CA TYR A 135 2.82 -15.33 6.23
C TYR A 135 4.17 -15.13 6.89
N VAL A 136 4.41 -13.92 7.39
CA VAL A 136 5.62 -13.59 8.15
C VAL A 136 5.43 -13.94 9.62
N ARG A 137 6.54 -14.01 10.36
CA ARG A 137 6.50 -14.33 11.78
C ARG A 137 5.91 -13.15 12.56
N SER A 138 4.67 -13.30 13.03
CA SER A 138 3.98 -12.29 13.84
C SER A 138 4.74 -11.95 15.15
N PRO A 139 4.63 -10.72 15.68
CA PRO A 139 5.05 -10.42 17.04
C PRO A 139 4.17 -11.15 18.07
N ARG A 140 4.56 -11.09 19.35
CA ARG A 140 3.63 -11.51 20.41
C ARG A 140 2.46 -10.53 20.43
N TRP A 141 1.26 -10.99 20.77
CA TRP A 141 0.02 -10.20 20.85
C TRP A 141 0.17 -8.93 21.70
N ASN A 142 0.88 -9.06 22.82
CA ASN A 142 1.20 -7.96 23.73
C ASN A 142 2.62 -7.40 23.53
N GLY A 143 3.28 -7.83 22.46
CA GLY A 143 4.64 -7.43 22.12
C GLY A 143 4.64 -6.15 21.30
N LYS A 144 5.78 -5.47 21.31
CA LYS A 144 6.06 -4.39 20.35
C LYS A 144 6.61 -5.00 19.07
N GLU A 145 6.23 -4.41 17.95
CA GLU A 145 6.90 -4.66 16.68
C GLU A 145 8.35 -4.19 16.77
N ARG A 146 9.28 -4.97 16.22
CA ARG A 146 10.74 -4.71 16.30
C ARG A 146 11.17 -3.69 15.23
N ARG A 147 10.45 -2.57 15.10
CA ARG A 147 10.78 -1.39 14.27
C ARG A 147 11.85 -1.61 13.18
N SER A 148 11.41 -2.06 12.00
CA SER A 148 12.05 -1.79 10.70
C SER A 148 11.07 -2.06 9.53
N ARG A 149 10.02 -1.23 9.49
CA ARG A 149 9.49 -0.51 8.32
C ARG A 149 9.50 -1.22 6.96
N CYS A 150 8.30 -1.55 6.47
CA CYS A 150 7.99 -2.15 5.16
C CYS A 150 8.70 -3.48 4.86
N GLN A 151 10.02 -3.57 5.01
CA GLN A 151 10.87 -4.70 4.65
C GLN A 151 10.60 -5.95 5.50
N GLU A 152 10.22 -5.79 6.77
CA GLU A 152 9.86 -6.91 7.65
C GLU A 152 8.65 -7.73 7.11
N CYS A 153 7.78 -7.08 6.34
CA CYS A 153 6.64 -7.70 5.68
C CYS A 153 6.90 -7.92 4.19
N HIS A 154 7.21 -6.86 3.45
CA HIS A 154 7.26 -6.83 1.98
C HIS A 154 8.66 -7.08 1.38
N GLY A 155 9.73 -7.04 2.18
CA GLY A 155 11.11 -6.88 1.68
C GLY A 155 11.42 -5.44 1.23
N SER A 156 12.71 -5.10 1.05
CA SER A 156 13.15 -3.77 0.58
C SER A 156 14.19 -3.84 -0.54
N PRO A 157 13.81 -3.37 -1.72
CA PRO A 157 12.43 -3.40 -2.23
C PRO A 157 11.98 -4.87 -2.44
N PRO A 158 10.70 -5.17 -2.74
CA PRO A 158 10.30 -6.52 -3.11
C PRO A 158 11.05 -7.01 -4.36
N VAL A 159 11.99 -7.95 -4.18
CA VAL A 159 12.91 -8.40 -5.23
C VAL A 159 12.40 -9.66 -5.94
N TYR A 160 11.23 -9.58 -6.57
CA TYR A 160 10.71 -10.65 -7.42
C TYR A 160 10.62 -10.22 -8.88
N GLU A 161 10.65 -11.20 -9.79
CA GLU A 161 10.47 -10.95 -11.22
C GLU A 161 9.06 -10.40 -11.48
N SER A 162 8.96 -9.35 -12.29
CA SER A 162 7.68 -8.85 -12.78
C SER A 162 7.08 -9.89 -13.73
N THR A 163 6.09 -10.64 -13.26
CA THR A 163 5.31 -11.54 -14.11
C THR A 163 3.90 -11.00 -14.25
N LYS A 164 3.11 -11.63 -15.13
CA LYS A 164 1.67 -11.35 -15.16
C LYS A 164 1.09 -11.50 -13.77
N GLU A 165 1.39 -12.56 -13.03
CA GLU A 165 0.86 -12.87 -11.69
C GLU A 165 1.43 -11.99 -10.57
N ARG A 166 2.61 -11.39 -10.78
CA ARG A 166 3.29 -10.49 -9.84
C ARG A 166 3.70 -9.20 -10.54
N PRO A 167 2.72 -8.41 -11.03
CA PRO A 167 3.04 -7.10 -11.56
C PRO A 167 3.54 -6.28 -10.37
N ASN A 168 4.77 -5.73 -10.45
CA ASN A 168 5.43 -4.84 -9.46
C ASN A 168 6.72 -5.40 -8.85
N GLY A 169 7.48 -6.16 -9.64
CA GLY A 169 8.87 -6.46 -9.32
C GLY A 169 9.73 -5.19 -9.38
N HIS A 170 10.49 -4.93 -8.33
CA HIS A 170 11.49 -3.86 -8.34
C HIS A 170 12.77 -4.32 -9.00
N PHE A 171 13.53 -3.36 -9.54
CA PHE A 171 14.74 -3.67 -10.29
C PHE A 171 15.77 -4.44 -9.46
N ASN A 172 16.26 -5.55 -10.02
CA ASN A 172 17.35 -6.35 -9.49
C ASN A 172 18.45 -6.48 -10.56
N ALA A 173 19.57 -5.79 -10.35
CA ALA A 173 20.68 -5.83 -11.30
C ALA A 173 21.35 -7.21 -11.42
N ALA A 174 21.38 -8.03 -10.35
CA ALA A 174 21.99 -9.36 -10.39
C ALA A 174 21.22 -10.33 -11.30
N ARG A 175 19.93 -10.05 -11.53
CA ARG A 175 19.01 -10.96 -12.22
C ARG A 175 18.33 -10.32 -13.43
N SER A 176 18.66 -9.06 -13.73
CA SER A 176 18.17 -8.30 -14.90
C SER A 176 16.64 -8.27 -15.06
N TYR A 177 15.91 -8.10 -13.97
CA TYR A 177 14.45 -7.94 -13.98
C TYR A 177 14.00 -6.76 -13.11
N GLY A 178 12.75 -6.34 -13.27
CA GLY A 178 12.08 -5.31 -12.44
C GLY A 178 12.05 -3.92 -13.07
N HIS A 179 11.35 -2.99 -12.43
CA HIS A 179 11.10 -1.64 -12.97
C HIS A 179 12.20 -0.65 -12.60
N LEU A 180 12.77 0.00 -13.62
CA LEU A 180 13.70 1.11 -13.50
C LEU A 180 13.34 2.19 -14.53
N LEU A 181 13.52 3.46 -14.15
CA LEU A 181 13.20 4.59 -15.01
C LEU A 181 14.46 5.40 -15.35
N GLY A 182 14.65 5.70 -16.64
CA GLY A 182 15.49 6.82 -17.09
C GLY A 182 17.00 6.68 -16.90
N ILE A 183 17.53 5.45 -16.84
CA ILE A 183 18.96 5.15 -16.68
C ILE A 183 19.39 4.18 -17.78
N HIS A 184 20.52 4.45 -18.45
CA HIS A 184 21.11 3.50 -19.39
C HIS A 184 21.70 2.30 -18.65
N TRP A 185 21.57 1.11 -19.23
CA TRP A 185 22.18 -0.12 -18.70
C TRP A 185 23.69 0.03 -18.46
N ASP A 186 24.40 0.74 -19.35
CA ASP A 186 25.83 0.98 -19.20
C ASP A 186 26.15 1.94 -18.02
N SER A 187 25.19 2.77 -17.61
CA SER A 187 25.30 3.58 -16.38
C SER A 187 25.12 2.77 -15.09
N VAL A 188 24.49 1.59 -15.15
CA VAL A 188 24.37 0.66 -14.00
C VAL A 188 25.53 -0.35 -13.94
N ASN A 189 26.13 -0.70 -15.08
CA ASN A 189 27.29 -1.60 -15.14
C ASN A 189 28.67 -0.89 -15.13
N GLY A 190 28.74 0.45 -15.19
CA GLY A 190 29.99 1.19 -15.41
C GLY A 190 30.27 2.42 -14.54
N HIS A 191 29.50 2.66 -13.46
CA HIS A 191 29.70 3.74 -12.48
C HIS A 191 30.14 5.13 -13.01
N THR A 192 29.21 6.08 -13.08
CA THR A 192 29.49 7.42 -12.53
C THR A 192 28.32 7.89 -11.66
N LYS A 193 28.63 8.54 -10.53
CA LYS A 193 27.66 9.18 -9.62
C LYS A 193 26.75 10.20 -10.32
N GLU A 194 27.02 10.52 -11.58
CA GLU A 194 26.42 11.61 -12.35
C GLU A 194 25.05 11.23 -12.91
N SER A 195 24.76 9.93 -13.06
CA SER A 195 23.46 9.45 -13.57
C SER A 195 22.31 9.63 -12.57
N PHE A 196 22.62 9.82 -11.28
CA PHE A 196 21.65 9.93 -10.17
C PHE A 196 21.79 11.21 -9.36
N LYS A 197 22.13 12.34 -10.01
CA LYS A 197 22.04 13.62 -9.31
C LYS A 197 20.58 13.92 -8.95
N TYR A 198 20.37 14.30 -7.69
CA TYR A 198 19.09 14.82 -7.20
C TYR A 198 18.60 15.89 -8.21
N ASN A 199 17.35 15.75 -8.64
CA ASN A 199 16.63 16.60 -9.58
C ASN A 199 16.84 16.36 -11.08
N THR A 200 17.79 15.53 -11.53
CA THR A 200 17.98 15.26 -12.98
C THR A 200 17.45 13.89 -13.43
N ALA A 201 17.08 13.02 -12.50
CA ALA A 201 16.39 11.76 -12.75
C ALA A 201 15.32 11.52 -11.68
N THR A 202 14.18 10.97 -12.07
CA THR A 202 13.15 10.53 -11.11
C THR A 202 13.61 9.23 -10.48
N GLN A 203 13.68 9.23 -9.15
CA GLN A 203 13.99 8.03 -8.39
C GLN A 203 12.71 7.20 -8.25
N MET A 204 12.82 5.89 -8.42
CA MET A 204 11.70 4.97 -8.27
C MET A 204 11.74 4.43 -6.83
N GLY A 205 10.67 4.64 -6.08
CA GLY A 205 10.53 4.16 -4.70
C GLY A 205 9.08 3.82 -4.39
N CYS A 206 8.77 3.55 -3.12
CA CYS A 206 7.41 3.24 -2.71
C CYS A 206 6.44 4.40 -3.04
N THR A 207 6.88 5.65 -2.89
CA THR A 207 6.07 6.84 -3.19
C THR A 207 5.65 6.92 -4.64
N THR A 208 6.44 6.37 -5.57
CA THR A 208 6.18 6.53 -7.00
C THR A 208 4.83 5.92 -7.38
N CYS A 209 4.46 4.79 -6.77
CA CYS A 209 3.22 4.06 -7.09
C CYS A 209 2.23 3.97 -5.92
N HIS A 210 2.68 4.15 -4.67
CA HIS A 210 1.85 4.04 -3.47
C HIS A 210 1.82 5.36 -2.68
N PHE A 211 1.71 6.49 -3.38
CA PHE A 211 1.80 7.84 -2.84
C PHE A 211 0.74 8.16 -1.76
N GLU A 212 -0.44 7.54 -1.84
CA GLU A 212 -1.45 7.67 -0.79
C GLU A 212 -1.08 6.88 0.46
N THR A 213 -0.34 5.77 0.32
CA THR A 213 0.10 4.93 1.44
C THR A 213 1.35 5.48 2.11
N VAL A 214 2.33 5.92 1.31
CA VAL A 214 3.64 6.42 1.76
C VAL A 214 3.96 7.70 1.00
N ARG A 215 4.19 8.79 1.73
CA ARG A 215 4.51 10.12 1.14
C ARG A 215 5.95 10.57 1.35
N ARG A 216 6.70 9.83 2.17
CA ARG A 216 8.12 10.04 2.35
C ARG A 216 8.77 8.68 2.35
N ASP A 217 9.57 8.46 1.33
CA ASP A 217 10.42 7.29 1.24
C ASP A 217 11.86 7.76 1.38
N THR A 218 12.53 7.32 2.44
CA THR A 218 13.98 7.51 2.58
C THR A 218 14.75 6.37 1.94
N ASP A 219 14.06 5.32 1.47
CA ASP A 219 14.56 4.12 0.78
C ASP A 219 14.44 4.30 -0.74
N MET A 220 15.01 5.40 -1.24
CA MET A 220 15.07 5.65 -2.67
C MET A 220 16.09 4.70 -3.31
N THR A 221 15.82 4.25 -4.53
CA THR A 221 16.73 3.37 -5.28
C THR A 221 18.12 4.01 -5.45
N PHE A 222 19.10 3.52 -4.70
CA PHE A 222 20.52 3.82 -4.90
C PHE A 222 21.24 2.63 -5.54
N VAL A 223 22.07 2.89 -6.55
CA VAL A 223 22.99 1.91 -7.12
C VAL A 223 24.22 1.83 -6.22
N ASP A 224 24.51 0.64 -5.68
CA ASP A 224 25.77 0.39 -4.98
C ASP A 224 26.93 0.52 -5.95
N THR A 225 27.74 1.54 -5.71
CA THR A 225 28.92 1.90 -6.50
C THR A 225 30.06 0.87 -6.49
N LYS A 226 29.94 -0.24 -5.73
CA LYS A 226 30.94 -1.32 -5.70
C LYS A 226 30.45 -2.61 -6.36
N THR A 227 29.14 -2.82 -6.43
CA THR A 227 28.57 -4.08 -6.95
C THR A 227 27.73 -3.88 -8.20
N GLY A 228 27.41 -2.64 -8.57
CA GLY A 228 26.45 -2.34 -9.65
C GLY A 228 25.03 -2.77 -9.31
N LEU A 229 24.79 -3.32 -8.12
CA LEU A 229 23.49 -3.76 -7.66
C LEU A 229 22.75 -2.58 -7.05
N PHE A 230 21.47 -2.44 -7.35
CA PHE A 230 20.59 -1.62 -6.53
C PHE A 230 20.45 -2.32 -5.18
N THR A 231 21.25 -1.90 -4.20
CA THR A 231 21.17 -2.46 -2.85
C THR A 231 20.87 -1.35 -1.87
N CYS A 232 19.61 -1.31 -1.46
CA CYS A 232 19.18 -0.55 -0.30
C CYS A 232 19.93 -1.04 0.95
N VAL A 233 20.13 -2.35 1.07
CA VAL A 233 20.65 -3.03 2.26
C VAL A 233 22.09 -2.65 2.63
N ARG A 234 22.91 -2.18 1.67
CA ARG A 234 24.34 -1.94 1.93
C ARG A 234 24.65 -0.54 2.46
N CYS A 235 23.75 0.43 2.22
CA CYS A 235 23.89 1.82 2.66
C CYS A 235 22.84 2.23 3.71
N HIS A 236 21.77 1.44 3.91
CA HIS A 236 20.69 1.73 4.84
C HIS A 236 20.79 0.83 6.07
N GLU A 237 21.55 1.25 7.09
CA GLU A 237 21.12 0.97 8.46
C GLU A 237 19.73 1.61 8.62
N MET A 238 18.70 0.76 8.76
CA MET A 238 17.28 1.05 9.04
C MET A 238 16.83 2.50 8.81
N ARG A 239 16.32 2.83 7.62
CA ARG A 239 15.76 4.16 7.33
C ARG A 239 14.25 4.18 7.11
N ASP A 240 13.69 5.33 7.45
CA ASP A 240 12.30 5.65 7.69
C ASP A 240 11.44 5.71 6.41
N GLY A 241 10.71 4.65 6.07
CA GLY A 241 9.44 4.74 5.35
C GLY A 241 8.31 4.80 6.38
N ASP A 242 7.63 5.95 6.48
CA ASP A 242 6.50 6.13 7.38
C ASP A 242 5.19 6.01 6.59
N ILE A 243 4.29 5.14 7.05
CA ILE A 243 2.95 5.01 6.48
C ILE A 243 2.22 6.32 6.73
N TYR A 244 1.87 7.01 5.65
CA TYR A 244 1.14 8.27 5.68
C TYR A 244 -0.35 8.05 5.94
N ASN A 245 -0.92 7.03 5.29
CA ASN A 245 -2.32 6.69 5.45
C ASN A 245 -2.48 5.19 5.70
N TYR A 246 -2.80 4.87 6.95
CA TYR A 246 -2.97 3.50 7.39
C TYR A 246 -4.26 2.87 6.81
N SER A 247 -5.27 3.66 6.42
CA SER A 247 -6.53 3.12 5.91
C SER A 247 -6.38 2.45 4.55
N VAL A 248 -5.49 2.97 3.68
CA VAL A 248 -5.16 2.37 2.38
C VAL A 248 -4.04 1.33 2.47
N HIS A 249 -3.38 1.19 3.62
CA HIS A 249 -2.42 0.11 3.85
C HIS A 249 -3.11 -1.20 4.24
N VAL A 250 -4.19 -1.12 5.04
CA VAL A 250 -4.87 -2.30 5.61
C VAL A 250 -6.35 -2.37 5.25
N ASN A 251 -6.72 -2.06 4.02
CA ASN A 251 -8.10 -2.25 3.52
C ASN A 251 -8.30 -3.57 2.76
N GLY A 252 -7.25 -4.38 2.67
CA GLY A 252 -7.27 -5.65 1.95
C GLY A 252 -7.32 -5.48 0.43
N LYS A 253 -6.89 -4.34 -0.12
CA LYS A 253 -6.71 -4.04 -1.54
C LYS A 253 -5.25 -3.64 -1.81
N VAL A 254 -4.85 -3.71 -3.08
CA VAL A 254 -3.58 -3.12 -3.54
C VAL A 254 -3.95 -1.78 -4.13
N ASP A 255 -3.77 -0.71 -3.36
CA ASP A 255 -4.08 0.64 -3.84
C ASP A 255 -2.86 1.24 -4.54
N LEU A 256 -3.08 1.75 -5.75
CA LEU A 256 -2.09 2.45 -6.54
C LEU A 256 -2.49 3.92 -6.63
N ALA A 257 -1.57 4.79 -6.23
CA ALA A 257 -1.68 6.22 -6.35
C ALA A 257 -0.30 6.76 -6.73
N PHE A 258 -0.20 7.34 -7.92
CA PHE A 258 1.09 7.81 -8.41
C PHE A 258 1.49 9.15 -7.77
N GLU A 259 2.79 9.32 -7.54
CA GLU A 259 3.35 10.57 -7.05
C GLU A 259 3.11 11.73 -8.03
N PRO A 260 2.71 12.94 -7.59
CA PRO A 260 2.43 14.08 -8.47
C PRO A 260 3.72 14.75 -9.00
N VAL A 261 4.57 13.99 -9.68
CA VAL A 261 5.84 14.44 -10.26
C VAL A 261 5.88 14.23 -11.77
N ASN A 262 6.61 15.12 -12.45
CA ASN A 262 7.01 14.88 -13.83
C ASN A 262 8.22 13.94 -13.83
N VAL A 263 8.11 12.88 -14.63
CA VAL A 263 9.17 11.89 -14.80
C VAL A 263 10.38 12.53 -15.49
N ARG A 264 11.57 12.34 -14.91
CA ARG A 264 12.85 12.82 -15.44
C ARG A 264 13.77 11.65 -15.76
N SER A 265 14.47 11.75 -16.88
CA SER A 265 15.48 10.80 -17.32
C SER A 265 16.81 11.52 -17.54
N LYS A 266 17.86 11.05 -16.86
CA LYS A 266 19.23 11.49 -17.14
C LYS A 266 19.80 10.81 -18.39
N ALA A 267 19.31 9.61 -18.70
CA ALA A 267 19.53 8.96 -19.98
C ALA A 267 18.77 9.71 -21.08
N GLN A 268 19.35 10.83 -21.54
CA GLN A 268 18.73 11.67 -22.56
C GLN A 268 18.60 10.90 -23.87
N MET A 269 17.37 10.87 -24.38
CA MET A 269 16.99 10.11 -25.56
C MET A 269 17.65 10.69 -26.82
N MET A 270 17.91 9.85 -27.81
CA MET A 270 18.42 10.35 -29.10
C MET A 270 17.38 11.24 -29.78
N TYR A 271 16.12 10.80 -29.77
CA TYR A 271 14.95 11.53 -30.24
C TYR A 271 14.01 11.76 -29.07
N LEU A 272 13.53 13.00 -28.90
CA LEU A 272 12.52 13.31 -27.90
C LEU A 272 11.16 12.85 -28.44
N PRO A 273 10.49 11.87 -27.81
CA PRO A 273 9.14 11.51 -28.20
C PRO A 273 8.17 12.65 -27.87
N GLU A 274 7.00 12.61 -28.50
CA GLU A 274 5.91 13.51 -28.16
C GLU A 274 5.58 13.40 -26.66
N GLY A 275 5.28 14.54 -26.02
CA GLY A 275 5.01 14.60 -24.59
C GLY A 275 6.27 14.63 -23.70
N TRP A 276 7.47 14.77 -24.27
CA TRP A 276 8.72 14.97 -23.54
C TRP A 276 9.44 16.25 -23.97
N LYS A 277 10.15 16.87 -23.03
CA LYS A 277 10.98 18.06 -23.28
C LYS A 277 12.39 17.88 -22.73
N ARG A 278 13.37 18.48 -23.40
CA ARG A 278 14.76 18.50 -22.94
C ARG A 278 15.05 19.74 -22.12
N LYS A 279 15.76 19.53 -21.00
CA LYS A 279 16.37 20.59 -20.20
C LYS A 279 17.89 20.49 -20.35
N GLY A 280 18.51 21.61 -20.72
CA GLY A 280 19.96 21.70 -20.92
C GLY A 280 20.48 20.98 -22.17
N LEU A 281 21.78 21.16 -22.43
CA LEU A 281 22.47 20.53 -23.56
C LEU A 281 22.89 19.10 -23.20
N LYS A 282 22.81 18.19 -24.17
CA LYS A 282 23.17 16.78 -23.97
C LYS A 282 24.60 16.64 -23.43
N GLY A 283 24.76 15.82 -22.38
CA GLY A 283 26.05 15.57 -21.74
C GLY A 283 26.47 16.63 -20.71
N LYS A 284 25.63 17.63 -20.42
CA LYS A 284 25.87 18.55 -19.30
C LYS A 284 25.32 17.96 -17.99
N ILE A 285 25.89 18.42 -16.88
CA ILE A 285 25.58 17.84 -15.56
C ILE A 285 24.14 18.11 -15.12
N GLU A 286 23.58 19.25 -15.49
CA GLU A 286 22.20 19.66 -15.21
C GLU A 286 21.21 19.27 -16.33
N SER A 287 21.64 18.54 -17.36
CA SER A 287 20.76 18.17 -18.46
C SER A 287 19.95 16.92 -18.16
N TYR A 288 18.69 16.91 -18.59
CA TYR A 288 17.79 15.77 -18.47
C TYR A 288 16.62 15.91 -19.47
N ASP A 289 15.95 14.81 -19.74
CA ASP A 289 14.66 14.83 -20.44
C ASP A 289 13.55 14.70 -19.39
N GLU A 290 12.44 15.41 -19.57
CA GLU A 290 11.32 15.46 -18.62
C GLU A 290 10.00 15.24 -19.36
N ALA A 291 9.14 14.38 -18.81
CA ALA A 291 7.77 14.22 -19.26
C ALA A 291 6.99 15.53 -19.06
N MET A 292 6.20 15.92 -20.05
CA MET A 292 5.39 17.13 -20.00
C MET A 292 4.16 16.97 -19.10
N VAL A 293 3.79 15.73 -18.78
CA VAL A 293 2.68 15.39 -17.89
C VAL A 293 3.18 14.69 -16.63
N ALA A 294 2.47 14.90 -15.53
CA ALA A 294 2.78 14.25 -14.25
C ALA A 294 2.32 12.79 -14.23
N LEU A 295 2.93 11.95 -13.39
CA LEU A 295 2.54 10.55 -13.22
C LEU A 295 1.09 10.38 -12.77
N THR A 296 0.48 11.39 -12.15
CA THR A 296 -0.94 11.35 -11.75
C THR A 296 -1.91 11.24 -12.92
N GLN A 297 -1.44 11.44 -14.16
CA GLN A 297 -2.24 11.22 -15.37
C GLN A 297 -2.18 9.77 -15.87
N ILE A 298 -1.41 8.90 -15.21
CA ILE A 298 -1.34 7.47 -15.51
C ILE A 298 -2.53 6.78 -14.86
N LYS A 299 -3.21 5.93 -15.64
CA LYS A 299 -4.25 5.04 -15.13
C LYS A 299 -3.76 3.61 -15.18
N TYR A 300 -3.76 2.94 -14.03
CA TYR A 300 -3.55 1.49 -13.95
C TYR A 300 -4.88 0.76 -14.05
N ASP A 301 -4.93 -0.28 -14.88
CA ASP A 301 -6.06 -1.20 -14.97
C ASP A 301 -5.68 -2.52 -14.30
N PHE A 302 -6.39 -2.86 -13.23
CA PHE A 302 -6.14 -4.07 -12.43
C PHE A 302 -6.54 -5.36 -13.14
N MET A 303 -7.43 -5.31 -14.13
CA MET A 303 -7.93 -6.48 -14.85
C MET A 303 -6.91 -7.00 -15.85
N ASP A 304 -6.33 -6.10 -16.63
CA ASP A 304 -5.33 -6.43 -17.65
C ASP A 304 -3.89 -6.17 -17.21
N ARG A 305 -3.70 -5.53 -16.04
CA ARG A 305 -2.40 -5.20 -15.44
C ARG A 305 -1.59 -4.27 -16.33
N SER A 306 -2.29 -3.32 -16.95
CA SER A 306 -1.71 -2.34 -17.85
C SER A 306 -1.76 -0.92 -17.29
N CYS A 307 -0.90 -0.08 -17.82
CA CYS A 307 -0.97 1.36 -17.65
C CYS A 307 -1.26 2.04 -18.98
N SER A 308 -2.09 3.08 -18.95
CA SER A 308 -2.26 4.01 -20.06
C SER A 308 -1.57 5.34 -19.76
N ASN A 309 -1.22 6.07 -20.83
CA ASN A 309 -0.62 7.41 -20.76
C ASN A 309 0.73 7.42 -20.01
N VAL A 310 1.53 6.38 -20.24
CA VAL A 310 2.68 6.08 -19.39
C VAL A 310 3.88 6.89 -19.80
N SER A 311 4.05 8.02 -19.13
CA SER A 311 5.23 8.87 -19.29
C SER A 311 6.52 8.06 -19.20
N CYS A 312 6.62 7.09 -18.28
CA CYS A 312 7.81 6.26 -18.07
C CYS A 312 8.28 5.43 -19.27
N HIS A 313 7.39 5.04 -20.21
CA HIS A 313 7.72 4.10 -21.29
C HIS A 313 7.97 4.79 -22.64
N LEU A 314 8.04 6.13 -22.67
CA LEU A 314 8.48 6.94 -23.82
C LEU A 314 7.62 6.80 -25.09
N GLN A 315 6.54 6.02 -25.06
CA GLN A 315 5.62 5.82 -26.18
C GLN A 315 4.20 6.20 -25.76
N PRO A 316 3.44 6.90 -26.63
CA PRO A 316 2.00 7.01 -26.45
C PRO A 316 1.39 5.61 -26.62
N GLY A 317 0.79 5.06 -25.56
CA GLY A 317 0.18 3.74 -25.65
C GLY A 317 -0.16 3.09 -24.32
N LYS A 318 -0.74 1.91 -24.43
CA LYS A 318 -1.00 0.98 -23.33
C LYS A 318 0.20 0.04 -23.20
N VAL A 319 0.77 -0.07 -22.01
CA VAL A 319 1.87 -1.00 -21.70
C VAL A 319 1.46 -1.90 -20.56
N PHE A 320 1.98 -3.13 -20.53
CA PHE A 320 1.74 -4.06 -19.45
C PHE A 320 2.86 -4.01 -18.43
N TRP A 321 2.51 -4.21 -17.16
CA TRP A 321 3.47 -4.16 -16.06
C TRP A 321 4.50 -5.30 -16.04
N TYR A 322 4.38 -6.24 -16.97
CA TYR A 322 5.30 -7.36 -17.17
C TYR A 322 5.97 -7.30 -18.55
N ASP A 323 5.81 -6.18 -19.27
CA ASP A 323 6.51 -5.96 -20.53
C ASP A 323 8.00 -5.75 -20.27
N LYS A 324 8.81 -6.21 -21.23
CA LYS A 324 10.25 -6.01 -21.23
C LYS A 324 10.57 -4.84 -22.15
N ILE A 325 11.15 -3.78 -21.59
CA ILE A 325 11.73 -2.70 -22.39
C ILE A 325 13.12 -3.13 -22.85
N ASN A 326 13.41 -2.92 -24.13
CA ASN A 326 14.70 -3.15 -24.75
C ASN A 326 15.28 -1.83 -25.29
N CYS A 327 16.56 -1.85 -25.68
CA CYS A 327 17.25 -0.65 -26.11
C CYS A 327 16.59 0.00 -27.35
N ALA A 328 16.02 -0.79 -28.27
CA ALA A 328 15.38 -0.30 -29.49
C ALA A 328 14.09 0.48 -29.21
N ASP A 329 13.43 0.24 -28.08
CA ASP A 329 12.23 0.99 -27.67
C ASP A 329 12.55 2.47 -27.39
N CYS A 330 13.81 2.78 -27.05
CA CYS A 330 14.29 4.13 -26.75
C CYS A 330 15.22 4.69 -27.84
N HIS A 331 15.87 3.82 -28.62
CA HIS A 331 16.83 4.20 -29.66
C HIS A 331 16.42 3.56 -30.98
N VAL A 332 15.71 4.33 -31.80
CA VAL A 332 15.15 3.90 -33.11
C VAL A 332 16.18 3.54 -34.19
N ASN A 333 17.44 3.29 -33.84
CA ASN A 333 18.52 3.02 -34.80
C ASN A 333 19.65 2.12 -34.26
N PHE A 334 19.34 1.07 -33.49
CA PHE A 334 20.27 -0.06 -33.34
C PHE A 334 20.24 -0.92 -34.62
N GLY A 335 20.64 -0.33 -35.75
CA GLY A 335 20.65 -1.01 -37.04
C GLY A 335 21.49 -2.29 -37.01
N ALA A 336 20.89 -3.37 -37.50
CA ALA A 336 21.51 -4.52 -38.17
C ALA A 336 22.62 -5.36 -37.50
N ALA A 337 23.12 -5.05 -36.29
CA ALA A 337 24.29 -5.77 -35.74
C ALA A 337 24.06 -6.63 -34.47
N GLY A 338 22.88 -6.63 -33.84
CA GLY A 338 22.73 -7.24 -32.50
C GLY A 338 21.52 -8.13 -32.24
N GLN A 339 20.47 -8.10 -33.07
CA GLN A 339 19.25 -8.86 -32.79
C GLN A 339 19.27 -10.24 -33.45
N ASN A 340 20.21 -11.09 -33.04
CA ASN A 340 20.00 -12.52 -33.21
C ASN A 340 18.96 -12.99 -32.19
N LYS A 341 17.75 -13.20 -32.71
CA LYS A 341 16.62 -13.88 -32.08
C LYS A 341 17.10 -15.04 -31.20
N ARG A 342 16.89 -14.96 -29.89
CA ARG A 342 16.87 -16.16 -29.04
C ARG A 342 15.43 -16.64 -28.93
N ARG A 343 15.22 -17.86 -29.45
CA ARG A 343 14.10 -18.73 -29.16
C ARG A 343 14.02 -19.05 -27.67
#